data_AF-A0A8J7RGD1-F1
#
_entry.id   AF-A0A8J7RGD1-F1
#
_cell.length_a   1.000
_cell.length_b   1.000
_cell.length_c   1.000
_cell.angle_alpha   90.00
_cell.angle_beta   90.00
_cell.angle_gamma   90.00
#
_symmetry.space_group_name_H-M   'P 1'
#
loop_
_entity.id
_entity.type
_entity.pdbx_description
1 polymer ?
#
loop_
_entity_poly.entity_id
_entity_poly.type
_entity_poly.pdbx_seq_one_letter_code
_entity_poly.pdbx_strand_id
1 'polypeptide(L)'
;MDEIEAGLAALINRINAVQEEKVHLAGDLAGREADLLVRMGEMAAPLIGEIGVSLLQAGRQDSQGEIFKPQYYREKMIVLGKTDPMPYRPDDASKQVADQYCVLTEKGEFAELMYSADGQTVDSYFCPLDPAEAVEIYGYDLMLMLYRALQEYLRGDEETVEALGKTLAFLKEEAKSK
;
A
#
# COMPACT_ATOMS: atom_id res chain seq x y z
N MET A 1 -34.66 -31.76 16.16
CA MET A 1 -33.36 -31.16 15.82
C MET A 1 -32.88 -30.49 17.08
N ASP A 2 -31.71 -30.88 17.57
CA ASP A 2 -31.08 -30.31 18.77
C ASP A 2 -30.89 -28.78 18.58
N GLU A 3 -30.96 -27.99 19.64
CA GLU A 3 -30.67 -26.54 19.58
C GLU A 3 -29.26 -26.29 19.03
N ILE A 4 -28.32 -27.20 19.32
CA ILE A 4 -26.96 -27.20 18.78
C ILE A 4 -26.96 -27.41 17.26
N GLU A 5 -27.75 -28.37 16.77
CA GLU A 5 -27.88 -28.66 15.33
C GLU A 5 -28.54 -27.49 14.57
N ALA A 6 -29.57 -26.88 15.16
CA ALA A 6 -30.24 -25.72 14.57
C ALA A 6 -29.32 -24.49 14.53
N GLY A 7 -28.54 -24.26 15.59
CA GLY A 7 -27.53 -23.21 15.65
C GLY A 7 -26.43 -23.40 14.61
N LEU A 8 -25.92 -24.63 14.45
CA LEU A 8 -24.92 -24.95 13.44
C LEU A 8 -25.45 -24.76 12.01
N ALA A 9 -26.68 -25.19 11.73
CA ALA A 9 -27.32 -25.00 10.43
C ALA A 9 -27.51 -23.51 10.09
N ALA A 10 -27.93 -22.69 11.06
CA ALA A 10 -28.03 -21.26 10.89
C ALA A 10 -26.67 -20.60 10.59
N LEU A 11 -25.61 -21.06 11.26
CA LEU A 11 -24.25 -20.57 11.06
C LEU A 11 -23.74 -20.89 9.65
N ILE A 12 -23.93 -22.14 9.19
CA ILE A 12 -23.56 -22.57 7.84
C ILE A 12 -24.30 -21.76 6.77
N ASN A 13 -25.62 -21.55 6.95
CA ASN A 13 -26.41 -20.74 6.03
C ASN A 13 -25.92 -19.29 5.97
N ARG A 14 -25.54 -18.71 7.12
CA ARG A 14 -24.98 -17.35 7.16
C ARG A 14 -23.63 -17.27 6.48
N ILE A 15 -22.76 -18.26 6.66
CA ILE A 15 -21.46 -18.34 5.98
C ILE A 15 -21.68 -18.40 4.46
N ASN A 16 -22.57 -19.26 3.99
CA ASN A 16 -22.83 -19.41 2.55
C ASN A 16 -23.39 -18.12 1.94
N ALA A 17 -24.34 -17.46 2.61
CA ALA A 17 -24.89 -16.18 2.14
C ALA A 17 -23.82 -15.09 2.03
N VAL A 18 -22.90 -15.00 3.00
CA VAL A 18 -21.77 -14.05 2.94
C VAL A 18 -20.81 -14.40 1.81
N GLN A 19 -20.57 -15.69 1.54
CA GLN A 19 -19.73 -16.12 0.42
C GLN A 19 -20.38 -15.83 -0.94
N GLU A 20 -21.69 -16.03 -1.08
CA GLU A 20 -22.44 -15.66 -2.29
C GLU A 20 -22.42 -14.15 -2.55
N GLU A 21 -22.60 -13.33 -1.51
CA GLU A 21 -22.52 -11.87 -1.62
C GLU A 21 -21.12 -11.41 -2.04
N LYS A 22 -20.05 -12.05 -1.51
CA LYS A 22 -18.68 -11.81 -1.97
C LYS A 22 -18.49 -12.12 -3.45
N VAL A 23 -19.02 -13.25 -3.93
CA VAL A 23 -18.92 -13.64 -5.34
C VAL A 23 -19.70 -12.68 -6.24
N HIS A 24 -20.90 -12.25 -5.82
CA HIS A 24 -21.68 -11.26 -6.56
C HIS A 24 -20.96 -9.92 -6.66
N LEU A 25 -20.49 -9.38 -5.53
CA LEU A 25 -19.75 -8.11 -5.50
C LEU A 25 -18.45 -8.19 -6.30
N ALA A 26 -17.74 -9.32 -6.24
CA ALA A 26 -16.56 -9.56 -7.07
C ALA A 26 -16.92 -9.66 -8.57
N GLY A 27 -18.07 -10.24 -8.91
CA GLY A 27 -18.59 -10.29 -10.28
C GLY A 27 -18.94 -8.91 -10.85
N ASP A 28 -19.49 -8.00 -10.04
CA ASP A 28 -19.79 -6.63 -10.45
C ASP A 28 -18.54 -5.76 -10.68
N LEU A 29 -17.43 -6.13 -10.03
CA LEU A 29 -16.11 -5.53 -10.23
C LEU A 29 -15.39 -6.07 -11.47
N ALA A 30 -15.81 -7.24 -11.96
CA ALA A 30 -15.17 -7.95 -13.07
C ALA A 30 -15.14 -7.13 -14.36
N GLY A 31 -13.94 -6.82 -14.85
CA GLY A 31 -13.71 -6.02 -16.07
C GLY A 31 -13.73 -4.50 -15.86
N ARG A 32 -13.78 -4.01 -14.61
CA ARG A 32 -13.72 -2.57 -14.26
C ARG A 32 -12.66 -2.24 -13.20
N GLU A 33 -11.84 -3.23 -12.87
CA GLU A 33 -10.83 -3.19 -11.82
C GLU A 33 -9.76 -2.16 -12.15
N ALA A 34 -9.25 -2.17 -13.38
CA ALA A 34 -8.22 -1.24 -13.84
C ALA A 34 -8.73 0.22 -13.76
N ASP A 35 -9.95 0.49 -14.23
CA ASP A 35 -10.58 1.81 -14.16
C ASP A 35 -10.76 2.28 -12.71
N LEU A 36 -11.16 1.37 -11.81
CA LEU A 36 -11.27 1.68 -10.40
C LEU A 36 -9.90 2.00 -9.79
N LEU A 37 -8.88 1.19 -10.10
CA LEU A 37 -7.52 1.37 -9.60
C LEU A 37 -6.94 2.72 -10.06
N VAL A 38 -7.13 3.08 -11.33
CA VAL A 38 -6.77 4.41 -11.87
C VAL A 38 -7.39 5.52 -11.05
N ARG A 39 -8.71 5.48 -10.86
CA ARG A 39 -9.43 6.51 -10.10
C ARG A 39 -8.96 6.60 -8.65
N MET A 40 -8.69 5.46 -8.02
CA MET A 40 -8.14 5.44 -6.66
C MET A 40 -6.75 6.07 -6.62
N GLY A 41 -5.90 5.77 -7.61
CA GLY A 41 -4.57 6.38 -7.76
C GLY A 41 -4.64 7.90 -7.92
N GLU A 42 -5.50 8.40 -8.83
CA GLU A 42 -5.73 9.83 -9.05
C GLU A 42 -6.23 10.55 -7.79
N MET A 43 -7.15 9.92 -7.05
CA MET A 43 -7.68 10.49 -5.81
C MET A 43 -6.64 10.54 -4.69
N ALA A 44 -5.74 9.54 -4.64
CA ALA A 44 -4.69 9.46 -3.63
C ALA A 44 -3.48 10.34 -3.95
N ALA A 45 -3.17 10.58 -5.22
CA ALA A 45 -1.97 11.29 -5.69
C ALA A 45 -1.66 12.58 -4.91
N PRO A 46 -2.62 13.49 -4.63
CA PRO A 46 -2.35 14.73 -3.90
C PRO A 46 -1.88 14.52 -2.45
N LEU A 47 -2.20 13.37 -1.84
CA LEU A 47 -1.88 13.06 -0.44
C LEU A 47 -0.55 12.33 -0.29
N ILE A 48 -0.01 11.74 -1.37
CA ILE A 48 1.19 10.88 -1.29
C ILE A 48 2.43 11.66 -0.85
N GLY A 49 2.52 12.96 -1.16
CA GLY A 49 3.60 13.82 -0.66
C GLY A 49 3.63 13.92 0.87
N GLU A 50 2.49 13.71 1.53
CA GLU A 50 2.37 13.75 2.98
C GLU A 50 2.54 12.34 3.57
N ILE A 51 1.81 11.36 3.03
CA ILE A 51 1.67 10.03 3.63
C ILE A 51 2.64 8.97 3.09
N GLY A 52 3.24 9.22 1.92
CA GLY A 52 4.15 8.31 1.27
C GLY A 52 5.55 8.30 1.90
N VAL A 53 6.34 7.29 1.54
CA VAL A 53 7.71 7.10 1.99
C VAL A 53 8.70 7.34 0.85
N SER A 54 9.90 7.81 1.18
CA SER A 54 11.00 7.91 0.22
C SER A 54 11.69 6.55 0.09
N LEU A 55 11.62 5.97 -1.11
CA LEU A 55 12.17 4.65 -1.39
C LEU A 55 13.61 4.74 -1.92
N LEU A 56 14.40 3.71 -1.64
CA LEU A 56 15.82 3.67 -1.99
C LEU A 56 15.98 3.49 -3.51
N GLN A 57 16.74 4.39 -4.12
CA GLN A 57 17.12 4.27 -5.52
C GLN A 57 18.45 3.52 -5.65
N ALA A 58 19.43 3.89 -4.83
CA ALA A 58 20.75 3.25 -4.83
C ALA A 58 21.47 3.46 -3.50
N GLY A 59 22.42 2.59 -3.18
CA GLY A 59 23.26 2.70 -2.01
C GLY A 59 24.43 1.75 -2.09
N ARG A 60 25.40 1.92 -1.18
CA ARG A 60 26.46 0.93 -0.97
C ARG A 60 26.12 0.09 0.24
N GLN A 61 26.49 -1.17 0.20
CA GLN A 61 26.27 -2.12 1.27
C GLN A 61 27.60 -2.52 1.89
N ASP A 62 27.67 -2.59 3.22
CA ASP A 62 28.84 -3.11 3.92
C ASP A 62 28.75 -4.64 4.11
N SER A 63 29.76 -5.22 4.75
CA SER A 63 29.82 -6.66 5.01
C SER A 63 28.74 -7.18 5.97
N GLN A 64 28.07 -6.30 6.72
CA GLN A 64 26.96 -6.64 7.63
C GLN A 64 25.60 -6.44 6.96
N GLY A 65 25.57 -5.87 5.76
CA GLY A 65 24.37 -5.60 5.01
C GLY A 65 23.81 -4.20 5.22
N GLU A 66 24.49 -3.34 5.99
CA GLU A 66 24.05 -1.97 6.26
C GLU A 66 24.29 -1.07 5.04
N ILE A 67 23.30 -0.22 4.75
CA ILE A 67 23.34 0.67 3.59
C ILE A 67 23.98 2.00 3.99
N PHE A 68 25.03 2.38 3.28
CA PHE A 68 25.69 3.68 3.42
C PHE A 68 25.67 4.45 2.10
N LYS A 69 25.75 5.79 2.21
CA LYS A 69 25.55 6.73 1.09
C LYS A 69 24.25 6.45 0.31
N PRO A 70 23.09 6.38 0.99
CA PRO A 70 21.84 6.10 0.30
C PRO A 70 21.44 7.28 -0.59
N GLN A 71 20.92 6.94 -1.76
CA GLN A 71 20.22 7.81 -2.68
C GLN A 71 18.77 7.35 -2.73
N TYR A 72 17.84 8.28 -2.50
CA TYR A 72 16.41 8.01 -2.52
C TYR A 72 15.76 8.64 -3.74
N TYR A 73 14.65 8.07 -4.18
CA TYR A 73 13.77 8.75 -5.13
C TYR A 73 13.30 10.07 -4.53
N ARG A 74 13.20 11.09 -5.40
CA ARG A 74 12.71 12.42 -5.00
C ARG A 74 11.23 12.39 -4.66
N GLU A 75 10.45 11.65 -5.45
CA GLU A 75 9.02 11.46 -5.24
C GLU A 75 8.81 10.46 -4.10
N LYS A 76 7.86 10.76 -3.21
CA LYS A 76 7.37 9.78 -2.26
C LYS A 76 6.42 8.79 -2.94
N MET A 77 6.31 7.62 -2.33
CA MET A 77 5.51 6.54 -2.86
C MET A 77 4.78 5.80 -1.75
N ILE A 78 3.64 5.19 -2.07
CA ILE A 78 2.99 4.20 -1.20
C ILE A 78 3.34 2.81 -1.73
N VAL A 79 3.86 1.94 -0.88
CA VAL A 79 4.04 0.52 -1.22
C VAL A 79 2.69 -0.19 -1.08
N LEU A 80 2.21 -0.76 -2.18
CA LEU A 80 0.89 -1.35 -2.28
C LEU A 80 0.91 -2.88 -2.19
N GLY A 81 2.02 -3.51 -2.57
CA GLY A 81 2.10 -4.96 -2.58
C GLY A 81 3.51 -5.46 -2.86
N LYS A 82 3.73 -6.72 -2.54
CA LYS A 82 4.93 -7.47 -2.88
C LYS A 82 4.52 -8.69 -3.70
N THR A 83 5.34 -9.04 -4.67
CA THR A 83 5.18 -10.26 -5.48
C THR A 83 6.44 -11.11 -5.41
N ASP A 84 6.37 -12.31 -5.97
CA ASP A 84 7.56 -13.12 -6.20
C ASP A 84 8.45 -12.39 -7.22
N PRO A 85 9.71 -12.06 -6.86
CA PRO A 85 10.57 -11.26 -7.73
C PRO A 85 10.83 -11.96 -9.06
N MET A 86 10.85 -11.18 -10.14
CA MET A 86 11.38 -11.66 -11.42
C MET A 86 12.83 -12.15 -11.25
N PRO A 87 13.26 -13.16 -12.01
CA PRO A 87 14.61 -13.70 -11.84
C PRO A 87 15.69 -12.64 -12.14
N TYR A 88 15.44 -11.72 -13.07
CA TYR A 88 16.38 -10.67 -13.46
C TYR A 88 15.65 -9.37 -13.81
N ARG A 89 16.36 -8.25 -13.72
CA ARG A 89 15.82 -6.94 -14.09
C ARG A 89 15.56 -6.84 -15.61
N PRO A 90 14.48 -6.17 -16.04
CA PRO A 90 14.20 -5.92 -17.46
C PRO A 90 15.26 -5.06 -18.16
N ASP A 91 15.89 -4.14 -17.44
CA ASP A 91 16.92 -3.25 -18.00
C ASP A 91 18.33 -3.86 -18.00
N ASP A 92 18.59 -4.83 -17.13
CA ASP A 92 19.88 -5.51 -17.00
C ASP A 92 19.72 -6.97 -16.53
N ALA A 93 19.84 -7.91 -17.47
CA ALA A 93 19.74 -9.34 -17.19
C ALA A 93 20.88 -9.89 -16.32
N SER A 94 21.96 -9.14 -16.07
CA SER A 94 23.01 -9.53 -15.14
C SER A 94 22.63 -9.27 -13.68
N LYS A 95 21.57 -8.49 -13.43
CA LYS A 95 21.11 -8.14 -12.09
C LYS A 95 19.92 -8.99 -11.68
N GLN A 96 20.14 -9.85 -10.68
CA GLN A 96 19.08 -10.64 -10.06
C GLN A 96 18.18 -9.73 -9.20
N VAL A 97 16.87 -9.89 -9.28
CA VAL A 97 15.94 -9.16 -8.40
C VAL A 97 15.83 -9.89 -7.08
N ALA A 98 16.16 -9.20 -5.99
CA ALA A 98 16.02 -9.69 -4.62
C ALA A 98 14.61 -9.42 -4.08
N ASP A 99 14.06 -8.24 -4.36
CA ASP A 99 12.73 -7.83 -3.91
C ASP A 99 12.02 -7.01 -5.00
N GLN A 100 10.70 -7.21 -5.14
CA GLN A 100 9.87 -6.54 -6.12
C GLN A 100 8.57 -6.06 -5.49
N TYR A 101 8.31 -4.76 -5.59
CA TYR A 101 7.17 -4.09 -4.94
C TYR A 101 6.36 -3.29 -5.93
N CYS A 102 5.03 -3.40 -5.85
CA CYS A 102 4.13 -2.46 -6.52
C CYS A 102 4.04 -1.18 -5.68
N VAL A 103 4.20 -0.04 -6.33
CA VAL A 103 4.16 1.28 -5.69
C VAL A 103 3.27 2.24 -6.47
N LEU A 104 2.70 3.20 -5.75
CA LEU A 104 1.96 4.35 -6.30
C LEU A 104 2.75 5.64 -6.03
N THR A 105 3.02 6.42 -7.07
CA THR A 105 3.79 7.67 -6.99
C THR A 105 2.91 8.89 -6.72
N GLU A 106 3.54 10.02 -6.35
CA GLU A 106 2.89 11.34 -6.24
C GLU A 106 2.12 11.79 -7.49
N LYS A 107 2.37 11.18 -8.65
CA LYS A 107 1.65 11.47 -9.90
C LYS A 107 0.43 10.58 -10.11
N GLY A 108 0.16 9.65 -9.22
CA GLY A 108 -0.88 8.63 -9.39
C GLY A 108 -0.48 7.51 -10.35
N GLU A 109 0.82 7.37 -10.63
CA GLU A 109 1.35 6.35 -11.54
C GLU A 109 1.72 5.09 -10.75
N PHE A 110 1.36 3.92 -11.29
CA PHE A 110 1.74 2.63 -10.74
C PHE A 110 3.09 2.19 -11.34
N ALA A 111 3.92 1.57 -10.52
CA ALA A 111 5.20 1.02 -10.96
C ALA A 111 5.62 -0.17 -10.09
N GLU A 112 6.49 -1.00 -10.64
CA GLU A 112 7.26 -1.97 -9.88
C GLU A 112 8.64 -1.40 -9.55
N LEU A 113 9.00 -1.45 -8.27
CA LEU A 113 10.37 -1.23 -7.83
C LEU A 113 11.05 -2.58 -7.61
N MET A 114 12.03 -2.87 -8.48
CA MET A 114 12.80 -4.11 -8.46
C MET A 114 14.19 -3.84 -7.88
N TYR A 115 14.44 -4.31 -6.67
CA TYR A 115 15.72 -4.17 -5.98
C TYR A 115 16.67 -5.30 -6.34
N SER A 116 17.92 -4.94 -6.59
CA SER A 116 19.03 -5.87 -6.80
C SER A 116 20.17 -5.51 -5.87
N ALA A 117 20.91 -6.52 -5.41
CA ALA A 117 22.12 -6.34 -4.63
C ALA A 117 23.22 -7.28 -5.12
N ASP A 118 24.44 -6.77 -5.23
CA ASP A 118 25.63 -7.53 -5.67
C ASP A 118 26.67 -7.71 -4.54
N GLY A 119 26.26 -7.45 -3.30
CA GLY A 119 27.08 -7.56 -2.10
C GLY A 119 27.97 -6.33 -1.82
N GLN A 120 28.04 -5.37 -2.74
CA GLN A 120 28.70 -4.07 -2.52
C GLN A 120 27.77 -2.89 -2.76
N THR A 121 26.80 -3.07 -3.65
CA THR A 121 25.81 -2.08 -4.02
C THR A 121 24.43 -2.70 -3.96
N VAL A 122 23.47 -1.85 -3.61
CA VAL A 122 22.05 -2.13 -3.73
C VAL A 122 21.44 -1.00 -4.56
N ASP A 123 20.65 -1.35 -5.55
CA ASP A 123 19.95 -0.37 -6.37
C ASP A 123 18.60 -0.91 -6.83
N SER A 124 17.73 -0.02 -7.26
CA SER A 124 16.41 -0.38 -7.78
C SER A 124 16.23 0.03 -9.25
N TYR A 125 15.47 -0.78 -9.96
CA TYR A 125 14.86 -0.41 -11.23
C TYR A 125 13.43 0.05 -10.98
N PHE A 126 13.07 1.20 -11.54
CA PHE A 126 11.70 1.68 -11.57
C PHE A 126 11.07 1.28 -12.90
N CYS A 127 10.17 0.31 -12.86
CA CYS A 127 9.45 -0.19 -14.04
C CYS A 127 8.02 0.33 -14.00
N PRO A 128 7.61 1.27 -14.88
CA PRO A 128 6.22 1.69 -14.98
C PRO A 128 5.31 0.48 -15.20
N LEU A 129 4.15 0.49 -14.55
CA LEU A 129 3.22 -0.63 -14.56
C LEU A 129 1.83 -0.13 -14.96
N ASP A 130 1.22 -0.78 -15.96
CA ASP A 130 -0.15 -0.46 -16.34
C ASP A 130 -1.12 -0.91 -15.23
N PRO A 131 -2.18 -0.15 -14.90
CA PRO A 131 -3.14 -0.53 -13.88
C PRO A 131 -3.80 -1.90 -14.11
N ALA A 132 -4.03 -2.32 -15.36
CA ALA A 132 -4.56 -3.65 -15.65
C ALA A 132 -3.52 -4.74 -15.33
N GLU A 133 -2.26 -4.52 -15.71
CA GLU A 133 -1.14 -5.42 -15.37
C GLU A 133 -0.94 -5.49 -13.85
N ALA A 134 -1.07 -4.35 -13.16
CA ALA A 134 -0.98 -4.29 -11.70
C ALA A 134 -2.02 -5.17 -11.02
N VAL A 135 -3.27 -5.13 -11.49
CA VAL A 135 -4.34 -6.01 -11.00
C VAL A 135 -4.06 -7.47 -11.36
N GLU A 136 -3.53 -7.76 -12.54
CA GLU A 136 -3.21 -9.13 -12.95
C GLU A 136 -2.12 -9.76 -12.07
N ILE A 137 -1.06 -8.99 -11.77
CA ILE A 137 0.11 -9.49 -11.02
C ILE A 137 -0.16 -9.53 -9.51
N TYR A 138 -0.77 -8.47 -8.95
CA TYR A 138 -0.89 -8.29 -7.51
C TYR A 138 -2.32 -8.47 -6.98
N GLY A 139 -3.30 -8.58 -7.87
CA GLY A 139 -4.70 -8.75 -7.50
C GLY A 139 -5.32 -7.52 -6.80
N TYR A 140 -6.47 -7.77 -6.18
CA TYR A 140 -7.25 -6.75 -5.48
C TYR A 140 -6.59 -6.20 -4.20
N ASP A 141 -5.53 -6.85 -3.73
CA ASP A 141 -4.82 -6.44 -2.53
C ASP A 141 -4.22 -5.04 -2.69
N LEU A 142 -3.87 -4.61 -3.90
CA LEU A 142 -3.39 -3.24 -4.18
C LEU A 142 -4.42 -2.18 -3.76
N MET A 143 -5.68 -2.36 -4.17
CA MET A 143 -6.77 -1.44 -3.82
C MET A 143 -7.02 -1.44 -2.32
N LEU A 144 -6.99 -2.63 -1.70
CA LEU A 144 -7.16 -2.77 -0.26
C LEU A 144 -6.03 -2.08 0.51
N MET A 145 -4.78 -2.23 0.08
CA MET A 145 -3.62 -1.59 0.71
C MET A 145 -3.67 -0.08 0.55
N LEU A 146 -4.02 0.42 -0.63
CA LEU A 146 -4.22 1.85 -0.86
C LEU A 146 -5.31 2.41 0.07
N TYR A 147 -6.46 1.74 0.16
CA TYR A 147 -7.54 2.15 1.06
C TYR A 147 -7.09 2.17 2.53
N ARG A 148 -6.38 1.13 2.97
CA ARG A 148 -5.85 1.05 4.35
C ARG A 148 -4.85 2.16 4.65
N ALA A 149 -3.97 2.48 3.71
CA ALA A 149 -3.00 3.56 3.88
C ALA A 149 -3.71 4.91 4.12
N LEU A 150 -4.73 5.21 3.32
CA LEU A 150 -5.54 6.43 3.49
C LEU A 150 -6.34 6.42 4.81
N GLN A 151 -6.89 5.27 5.19
CA GLN A 151 -7.67 5.13 6.43
C GLN A 151 -6.80 5.29 7.68
N GLU A 152 -5.59 4.75 7.69
CA GLU A 152 -4.65 4.91 8.80
C GLU A 152 -4.23 6.37 8.94
N TYR A 153 -3.96 7.05 7.82
CA TYR A 153 -3.61 8.46 7.83
C TYR A 153 -4.75 9.32 8.41
N LEU A 154 -5.98 9.12 7.94
CA LEU A 154 -7.15 9.84 8.46
C LEU A 154 -7.30 9.67 9.98
N ARG A 155 -7.13 8.44 10.49
CA ARG A 155 -7.25 8.17 11.93
C ARG A 155 -6.20 8.95 12.74
N GLY A 156 -4.95 8.97 12.27
CA GLY A 156 -3.88 9.73 12.91
C GLY A 156 -4.14 11.24 12.93
N ASP A 157 -4.69 11.78 11.84
CA ASP A 157 -5.07 13.20 11.75
C ASP A 157 -6.23 13.53 12.70
N GLU A 158 -7.25 12.68 12.78
CA GLU A 158 -8.36 12.84 13.72
C GLU A 158 -7.88 12.84 15.18
N GLU A 159 -7.02 11.89 15.57
CA GLU A 159 -6.41 11.84 16.90
C GLU A 159 -5.59 13.10 17.21
N THR A 160 -4.84 13.60 16.22
CA THR A 160 -4.05 14.83 16.34
C THR A 160 -4.94 16.06 16.55
N VAL A 161 -6.01 16.18 15.76
CA VAL A 161 -6.99 17.28 15.90
C VAL A 161 -7.67 17.23 17.26
N GLU A 162 -8.06 16.05 17.74
CA GLU A 162 -8.66 15.88 19.07
C GLU A 162 -7.68 16.30 20.18
N ALA A 163 -6.42 15.87 20.09
CA ALA A 163 -5.38 16.24 21.05
C ALA A 163 -5.16 17.76 21.08
N LEU A 164 -5.03 18.41 19.92
CA LEU A 164 -4.91 19.86 19.81
C LEU A 164 -6.11 20.60 20.41
N GLY A 165 -7.32 20.10 20.17
CA GLY A 165 -8.55 20.64 20.76
C GLY A 165 -8.52 20.61 22.29
N LYS A 166 -8.08 19.49 22.89
CA LYS A 166 -7.93 19.35 24.34
C LYS A 166 -6.86 20.29 24.90
N THR A 167 -5.71 20.41 24.24
CA THR A 167 -4.64 21.33 24.66
C THR A 167 -5.10 22.79 24.63
N LEU A 168 -5.83 23.19 23.58
CA LEU A 168 -6.39 24.54 23.49
C LEU A 168 -7.45 24.83 24.57
N ALA A 169 -8.26 23.83 24.94
CA ALA A 169 -9.23 23.97 26.03
C ALA A 169 -8.51 24.24 27.36
N PHE A 170 -7.45 23.48 27.67
CA PHE A 170 -6.66 23.67 28.88
C PHE A 170 -6.04 25.07 28.99
N LEU A 171 -5.43 25.57 27.90
CA LEU A 171 -4.87 26.94 27.86
C LEU A 171 -5.94 28.02 28.11
N LYS A 172 -7.15 27.83 27.57
CA LYS A 172 -8.26 28.78 27.75
C LYS A 172 -8.83 28.76 29.15
N GLU A 173 -8.80 27.63 29.84
CA GLU A 173 -9.21 27.51 31.23
C GLU A 173 -8.18 28.18 32.17
N GLU A 174 -6.88 27.96 31.96
CA GLU A 174 -5.83 28.66 32.72
C GLU A 174 -5.89 30.18 32.56
N ALA A 175 -6.22 30.67 31.36
CA ALA A 175 -6.37 32.10 31.09
C ALA A 175 -7.62 32.74 31.74
N LYS A 176 -8.63 31.94 32.12
CA LYS A 176 -9.83 32.40 32.85
C LYS A 176 -9.68 32.33 34.37
N SER A 177 -8.71 31.57 34.86
CA SER A 177 -8.39 31.44 36.29
C SER A 177 -7.31 32.43 36.77
N LYS A 178 -6.82 33.30 35.89
CA LYS A 178 -5.97 34.47 36.21
C LYS A 178 -6.77 35.75 36.09
#